data_AF-A0A7X9U4E5-F1
#
_entry.id   AF-A0A7X9U4E5-F1
#
_cell.length_a   1.000
_cell.length_b   1.000
_cell.length_c   1.000
_cell.angle_alpha   90.00
_cell.angle_beta   90.00
_cell.angle_gamma   90.00
#
_symmetry.space_group_name_H-M   'P 1'
#
loop_
_entity.id
_entity.type
_entity.pdbx_description
1 polymer ?
#
loop_
_entity_poly.entity_id
_entity_poly.type
_entity_poly.pdbx_seq_one_letter_code
_entity_poly.pdbx_strand_id
1 'polypeptide(L)'
;MSDLVECSECKLKFDLDEYDNCPDCEDDLIECEVCEHKFNHKLKSCPNCDENTVPEGAECEFCEKPAVRYLQDNPVCEDHYQN
;
A
#
# COMPACT_ATOMS: atom_id res chain seq x y z
N MET A 1 16.59 -8.70 20.79
CA MET A 1 16.23 -10.08 20.39
C MET A 1 14.95 -9.90 19.64
N SER A 2 14.87 -10.29 18.37
CA SER A 2 13.61 -10.21 17.64
C SER A 2 12.66 -11.26 18.18
N ASP A 3 11.47 -10.84 18.61
CA ASP A 3 10.43 -11.74 19.10
C ASP A 3 9.66 -12.29 17.90
N LEU A 4 10.33 -13.19 17.17
CA LEU A 4 9.77 -13.91 16.04
C LEU A 4 8.71 -14.91 16.54
N VAL A 5 7.46 -14.69 16.15
CA VAL A 5 6.31 -15.53 16.48
C VAL A 5 5.82 -16.27 15.23
N GLU A 6 5.42 -17.53 15.40
CA GLU A 6 4.83 -18.34 14.35
C GLU A 6 3.30 -18.23 14.40
N CYS A 7 2.70 -17.83 13.29
CA CYS A 7 1.24 -17.80 13.14
C CYS A 7 0.65 -19.20 13.29
N SER A 8 -0.34 -19.35 14.17
CA SER A 8 -1.01 -20.64 14.41
C SER A 8 -1.78 -21.16 13.20
N GLU A 9 -2.22 -20.26 12.32
CA GLU A 9 -3.06 -20.56 11.15
C GLU A 9 -2.21 -20.88 9.92
N CYS A 10 -1.46 -19.90 9.40
CA CYS A 10 -0.65 -20.07 8.18
C CYS A 10 0.80 -20.56 8.40
N LYS A 11 1.24 -20.74 9.65
CA LYS A 11 2.62 -21.16 10.01
C LYS A 11 3.73 -20.20 9.57
N LEU A 12 3.37 -18.98 9.15
CA LEU A 12 4.34 -17.93 8.82
C LEU A 12 5.00 -17.41 10.10
N LYS A 13 6.32 -17.19 10.06
CA LYS A 13 7.07 -16.57 11.16
C LYS A 13 7.24 -15.08 10.87
N PHE A 14 6.86 -14.24 11.81
CA PHE A 14 6.93 -12.79 11.69
C PHE A 14 7.42 -12.16 12.98
N ASP A 15 7.97 -10.96 12.89
CA ASP A 15 8.49 -10.23 14.04
C ASP A 15 7.38 -9.37 14.66
N LEU A 16 7.10 -9.57 15.95
CA LEU A 16 6.13 -8.76 16.68
C LEU A 16 6.63 -7.32 16.94
N ASP A 17 7.94 -7.08 16.84
CA ASP A 17 8.49 -5.73 16.92
C ASP A 17 8.19 -4.91 15.65
N GLU A 18 7.95 -5.58 14.51
CA GLU A 18 7.66 -4.97 13.21
C GLU A 18 6.16 -5.02 12.86
N TYR A 19 5.48 -6.10 13.24
CA TYR A 19 4.08 -6.34 12.88
C TYR A 19 3.24 -6.67 14.12
N ASP A 20 2.18 -5.90 14.35
CA ASP A 20 1.24 -6.15 15.45
C ASP A 20 0.50 -7.50 15.33
N ASN A 21 0.41 -8.06 14.12
CA ASN A 21 -0.27 -9.33 13.80
C ASN A 21 0.39 -10.02 12.59
N CYS A 22 0.04 -11.28 12.34
CA CYS A 22 0.53 -12.04 11.18
C CYS A 22 0.24 -11.29 9.88
N PRO A 23 1.27 -10.81 9.15
CA PRO A 23 1.06 -9.95 7.98
C PRO A 23 0.43 -10.73 6.81
N ASP A 24 0.90 -11.95 6.56
CA ASP A 24 0.57 -12.73 5.36
C ASP A 24 -0.12 -14.07 5.66
N CYS A 25 -1.16 -14.06 6.49
CA CYS A 25 -2.05 -15.21 6.55
C CYS A 25 -2.86 -15.26 5.25
N GLU A 26 -2.60 -16.22 4.35
CA GLU A 26 -3.30 -16.31 3.06
C GLU A 26 -4.84 -16.37 3.21
N ASP A 27 -5.35 -16.88 4.32
CA ASP A 27 -6.78 -16.91 4.63
C ASP A 27 -7.39 -15.52 4.90
N ASP A 28 -6.56 -14.54 5.28
CA ASP A 28 -6.97 -13.17 5.58
C ASP A 28 -6.70 -12.19 4.42
N LEU A 29 -6.15 -12.65 3.29
CA LEU A 29 -5.82 -11.78 2.17
C LEU A 29 -7.06 -11.49 1.30
N ILE A 30 -7.31 -10.22 1.03
CA ILE A 30 -8.26 -9.75 0.01
C ILE A 30 -7.49 -9.13 -1.15
N GLU A 31 -8.08 -9.21 -2.34
CA GLU A 31 -7.54 -8.57 -3.55
C GLU A 31 -8.07 -7.14 -3.65
N CYS A 32 -7.17 -6.18 -3.84
CA CYS A 32 -7.55 -4.79 -4.08
C CYS A 32 -8.24 -4.65 -5.45
N GLU A 33 -9.47 -4.17 -5.49
CA GLU A 33 -10.22 -3.96 -6.75
C GLU A 33 -9.58 -2.91 -7.68
N VAL A 34 -8.65 -2.09 -7.18
CA VAL A 34 -8.00 -1.00 -7.94
C VAL A 34 -6.69 -1.45 -8.58
N CYS A 35 -5.85 -2.19 -7.85
CA CYS A 35 -4.49 -2.53 -8.28
C CYS A 35 -4.20 -4.04 -8.26
N GLU A 36 -5.19 -4.88 -7.94
CA GLU A 36 -5.09 -6.35 -7.87
C GLU A 36 -4.05 -6.86 -6.85
N HIS A 37 -3.50 -5.97 -6.03
CA HIS A 37 -2.58 -6.32 -4.95
C HIS A 37 -3.34 -7.06 -3.84
N LYS A 38 -2.82 -8.21 -3.41
CA LYS A 38 -3.38 -8.98 -2.29
C LYS A 38 -2.80 -8.47 -0.98
N PHE A 39 -3.66 -8.10 -0.06
CA PHE A 39 -3.26 -7.57 1.25
C PHE A 39 -4.21 -8.04 2.34
N ASN A 40 -3.74 -7.97 3.58
CA ASN A 40 -4.53 -8.40 4.73
C ASN A 40 -5.76 -7.50 4.93
N HIS A 41 -6.96 -8.08 4.95
CA HIS A 41 -8.21 -7.33 5.15
C HIS A 41 -8.31 -6.62 6.51
N LYS A 42 -7.42 -6.95 7.46
CA LYS A 42 -7.30 -6.25 8.75
C LYS A 42 -6.67 -4.86 8.59
N LEU A 43 -6.00 -4.58 7.48
CA LEU A 43 -5.54 -3.24 7.13
C LEU A 43 -6.75 -2.36 6.75
N LYS A 44 -6.69 -1.06 7.09
CA LYS A 44 -7.79 -0.12 6.81
C LYS A 44 -8.01 0.14 5.31
N SER A 45 -6.97 -0.05 4.51
CA SER A 45 -6.89 0.27 3.09
C SER A 45 -5.77 -0.56 2.46
N CYS A 46 -5.75 -0.59 1.12
CA CYS A 46 -4.70 -1.31 0.40
C CYS A 46 -3.37 -0.57 0.57
N PRO A 47 -2.35 -1.18 1.20
CA PRO A 47 -1.08 -0.52 1.48
C PRO A 47 -0.37 -0.08 0.19
N ASN A 48 -0.46 -0.89 -0.86
CA ASN A 48 0.12 -0.56 -2.16
C ASN A 48 -0.57 0.67 -2.79
N CYS A 49 -1.89 0.79 -2.66
CA CYS A 49 -2.58 2.00 -3.12
C CYS A 49 -2.20 3.21 -2.25
N ASP A 50 -2.13 3.04 -0.93
CA ASP A 50 -1.81 4.13 -0.01
C ASP A 50 -0.40 4.69 -0.26
N GLU A 51 0.59 3.82 -0.49
CA GLU A 51 1.96 4.23 -0.84
C GLU A 51 2.04 4.96 -2.18
N ASN A 52 1.18 4.59 -3.13
CA ASN A 52 1.11 5.22 -4.45
C ASN A 52 0.07 6.36 -4.52
N THR A 53 -0.56 6.70 -3.40
CA THR A 53 -1.53 7.79 -3.33
C THR A 53 -0.78 9.10 -3.16
N VAL A 54 -1.04 10.03 -4.09
CA VAL A 54 -0.52 11.39 -4.00
C VAL A 54 -1.15 12.09 -2.79
N PRO A 55 -0.35 12.69 -1.88
CA PRO A 55 -0.88 13.37 -0.71
C PRO A 55 -1.77 14.55 -1.10
N GLU A 56 -2.82 14.77 -0.32
CA GLU A 56 -3.79 15.83 -0.59
C GLU A 56 -3.10 17.21 -0.60
N GLY A 57 -3.34 17.97 -1.67
CA GLY A 57 -2.71 19.27 -1.89
C GLY A 57 -1.32 19.24 -2.53
N ALA A 58 -0.80 18.06 -2.91
CA ALA A 58 0.38 18.02 -3.77
C ALA A 58 0.09 18.60 -5.15
N GLU A 59 1.04 19.37 -5.66
CA GLU A 59 0.99 20.00 -6.97
C GLU A 59 1.66 19.09 -8.02
N CYS A 60 1.20 19.18 -9.26
CA CYS A 60 1.81 18.49 -10.38
C CYS A 60 3.22 19.04 -10.65
N GLU A 61 4.17 18.16 -10.94
CA GLU A 61 5.54 18.58 -11.26
C GLU A 61 5.61 19.52 -12.49
N PHE A 62 4.69 19.37 -13.44
CA PHE A 62 4.71 20.08 -14.71
C PHE A 62 3.77 21.29 -14.76
N CYS A 63 2.90 21.48 -13.76
CA CYS A 63 1.96 22.62 -13.69
C CYS A 63 1.38 22.84 -12.29
N GLU A 64 0.73 23.99 -12.06
CA GLU A 64 0.11 24.35 -10.77
C GLU A 64 -1.24 23.64 -10.50
N LYS A 65 -1.54 22.55 -11.20
CA LYS A 65 -2.76 21.76 -10.96
C LYS A 65 -2.52 20.76 -9.84
N PRO A 66 -3.57 20.37 -9.09
CA PRO A 66 -3.45 19.30 -8.11
C PRO A 66 -3.04 17.99 -8.79
N ALA A 67 -2.05 17.32 -8.21
CA ALA A 67 -1.61 16.01 -8.65
C ALA A 67 -2.58 14.93 -8.15
N VAL A 68 -2.76 13.89 -8.95
CA VAL A 68 -3.69 12.79 -8.66
C VAL A 68 -3.02 11.43 -8.64
N ARG A 69 -1.84 11.30 -9.26
CA ARG A 69 -1.07 10.05 -9.38
C ARG A 69 0.42 10.34 -9.46
N TYR A 70 1.24 9.33 -9.18
CA TYR A 70 2.68 9.38 -9.46
C TYR A 70 2.98 8.81 -10.85
N LEU A 71 3.93 9.42 -11.55
CA LEU A 71 4.60 8.91 -12.75
C LEU A 71 6.09 8.82 -12.45
N GLN A 72 6.63 7.60 -12.34
CA GLN A 72 8.05 7.35 -11.99
C GLN A 72 8.52 8.20 -10.78
N ASP A 73 7.76 8.16 -9.69
CA ASP A 73 7.98 8.89 -8.43
C ASP A 73 7.63 10.39 -8.43
N ASN A 74 7.21 10.96 -9.56
CA ASN A 74 6.82 12.36 -9.64
C ASN A 74 5.30 12.56 -9.64
N PRO A 75 4.74 13.41 -8.77
CA PRO A 75 3.30 13.64 -8.72
C PRO A 75 2.84 14.40 -9.97
N VAL A 76 1.85 13.86 -10.68
CA VAL A 76 1.32 14.40 -11.93
C VAL A 76 -0.21 14.55 -11.88
N CYS A 77 -0.72 15.56 -12.57
CA CYS A 77 -2.16 15.70 -12.81
C CYS A 77 -2.63 14.77 -13.96
N GLU A 78 -3.94 14.56 -14.09
CA GLU A 78 -4.52 13.71 -15.16
C GLU A 78 -4.02 14.09 -16.57
N ASP A 79 -3.88 15.39 -16.86
CA ASP A 79 -3.44 15.88 -18.18
C ASP A 79 -2.00 15.45 -18.53
N HIS A 80 -1.13 15.32 -17.53
CA HIS A 80 0.26 14.92 -17.71
C HIS A 80 0.49 13.42 -17.51
N TYR A 81 -0.53 12.68 -17.05
CA TYR A 81 -0.49 11.22 -16.97
C TYR A 81 -0.90 10.56 -18.29
N GLN A 82 -1.81 11.18 -19.06
CA GLN A 82 -2.38 10.60 -20.29
C GLN A 82 -1.64 10.96 -21.60
N ASN A 83 -0.45 11.57 -21.52
CA ASN A 83 0.38 11.94 -22.69
C ASN A 83 1.67 11.11 -22.74
#